data_AF-A0A1G3RLJ0-F1
#
_entry.id   AF-A0A1G3RLJ0-F1
#
_cell.length_a   1.000
_cell.length_b   1.000
_cell.length_c   1.000
_cell.angle_alpha   90.00
_cell.angle_beta   90.00
_cell.angle_gamma   90.00
#
_symmetry.space_group_name_H-M   'P 1'
#
loop_
_entity.id
_entity.type
_entity.pdbx_description
1 polymer ?
#
loop_
_entity_poly.entity_id
_entity_poly.type
_entity_poly.pdbx_seq_one_letter_code
_entity_poly.pdbx_strand_id
1 'polypeptide(L)'
;MHDAILAMIQKRHPEDQADWDRALREVLQEAALAGLWRTGFFSRAAFYGGTALRLFHGLDRFSEDLDFSLLEPDPEWKLAERLDGLRAEIEAFGFSVSIDTKHEGKIDSTFIKANTKIHFIRIEAPGPVTGSTASNRLVKVKLETDTDPPAGIQTEIKTLLEPFPVTVRVVTPPCLFAGKLHACLCRSWKTRVKGRDWYDLLFFVSHGVTPDLL
;
A
#
# COMPACT_ATOMS: atom_id res chain seq x y z
N MET A 1 -21.03 9.37 8.84
CA MET A 1 -20.04 8.39 8.31
C MET A 1 -19.31 8.99 7.10
N HIS A 2 -20.03 9.51 6.10
CA HIS A 2 -19.42 10.34 5.05
C HIS A 2 -18.62 11.54 5.61
N ASP A 3 -19.08 12.15 6.72
CA ASP A 3 -18.38 13.27 7.36
C ASP A 3 -17.00 12.91 7.92
N ALA A 4 -16.80 11.66 8.37
CA ALA A 4 -15.52 11.22 8.92
C ALA A 4 -14.47 11.05 7.81
N ILE A 5 -14.86 10.44 6.69
CA ILE A 5 -14.02 10.34 5.48
C ILE A 5 -13.66 11.74 4.99
N LEU A 6 -14.65 12.63 4.90
CA LEU A 6 -14.40 14.01 4.45
C LEU A 6 -13.44 14.75 5.38
N ALA A 7 -13.58 14.59 6.70
CA ALA A 7 -12.67 15.17 7.68
C ALA A 7 -11.23 14.63 7.52
N MET A 8 -11.07 13.32 7.30
CA MET A 8 -9.76 12.71 7.02
C MET A 8 -9.12 13.27 5.74
N ILE A 9 -9.91 13.46 4.68
CA ILE A 9 -9.44 14.07 3.44
C ILE A 9 -9.02 15.52 3.66
N GLN A 10 -9.85 16.31 4.36
CA GLN A 10 -9.58 17.73 4.63
C GLN A 10 -8.34 17.94 5.50
N LYS A 11 -8.04 17.02 6.43
CA LYS A 11 -6.82 17.04 7.25
C LYS A 11 -5.53 16.98 6.42
N ARG A 12 -5.60 16.48 5.19
CA ARG A 12 -4.48 16.45 4.23
C ARG A 12 -4.34 17.73 3.42
N HIS A 13 -5.18 18.74 3.71
CA HIS A 13 -5.15 20.07 3.11
C HIS A 13 -5.07 20.06 1.57
N PRO A 14 -5.98 19.38 0.86
CA PRO A 14 -5.93 19.36 -0.59
C PRO A 14 -6.22 20.76 -1.16
N GLU A 15 -5.30 21.27 -2.00
CA GLU A 15 -5.44 22.59 -2.62
C GLU A 15 -6.07 22.51 -4.01
N ASP A 16 -5.77 21.44 -4.74
CA ASP A 16 -6.32 21.18 -6.06
C ASP A 16 -7.00 19.81 -6.17
N GLN A 17 -7.53 19.53 -7.36
CA GLN A 17 -8.20 18.26 -7.63
C GLN A 17 -7.26 17.05 -7.51
N ALA A 18 -5.99 17.19 -7.87
CA ALA A 18 -5.02 16.11 -7.83
C ALA A 18 -4.60 15.81 -6.38
N ASP A 19 -4.47 16.83 -5.53
CA ASP A 19 -4.30 16.65 -4.09
C ASP A 19 -5.49 15.95 -3.46
N TRP A 20 -6.70 16.35 -3.86
CA TRP A 20 -7.91 15.74 -3.35
C TRP A 20 -7.99 14.25 -3.71
N ASP A 21 -7.64 13.89 -4.94
CA ASP A 21 -7.59 12.49 -5.40
C ASP A 21 -6.50 11.68 -4.67
N ARG A 22 -5.33 12.29 -4.38
CA ARG A 22 -4.28 11.68 -3.56
C ARG A 22 -4.74 11.45 -2.12
N ALA A 23 -5.36 12.46 -1.52
CA ALA A 23 -5.86 12.40 -0.14
C ALA A 23 -6.94 11.33 0.01
N LEU A 24 -7.91 11.29 -0.91
CA LEU A 24 -8.93 10.24 -0.94
C LEU A 24 -8.31 8.84 -1.06
N ARG A 25 -7.31 8.67 -1.94
CA ARG A 25 -6.65 7.37 -2.11
C ARG A 25 -5.88 6.96 -0.86
N GLU A 26 -5.23 7.90 -0.18
CA GLU A 26 -4.52 7.62 1.07
C GLU A 26 -5.49 7.20 2.18
N VAL A 27 -6.61 7.91 2.34
CA VAL A 27 -7.68 7.53 3.28
C VAL A 27 -8.18 6.12 2.99
N LEU A 28 -8.30 5.77 1.71
CA LEU A 28 -8.66 4.41 1.32
C LEU A 28 -7.55 3.40 1.65
N GLN A 29 -6.28 3.72 1.39
CA GLN A 29 -5.17 2.84 1.78
C GLN A 29 -5.19 2.56 3.29
N GLU A 30 -5.46 3.57 4.11
CA GLU A 30 -5.61 3.43 5.57
C GLU A 30 -6.81 2.58 5.96
N ALA A 31 -7.98 2.82 5.36
CA ALA A 31 -9.18 2.01 5.58
C ALA A 31 -8.96 0.54 5.17
N ALA A 32 -8.24 0.30 4.08
CA ALA A 32 -7.89 -1.04 3.64
C ALA A 32 -6.93 -1.73 4.62
N LEU A 33 -5.92 -1.04 5.14
CA LEU A 33 -5.03 -1.58 6.17
C LEU A 33 -5.80 -1.91 7.46
N ALA A 34 -6.73 -1.05 7.88
CA ALA A 34 -7.60 -1.31 9.03
C ALA A 34 -8.52 -2.53 8.82
N GLY A 35 -9.11 -2.66 7.62
CA GLY A 35 -9.91 -3.83 7.26
C GLY A 35 -9.08 -5.12 7.25
N LEU A 36 -7.87 -5.10 6.67
CA LEU A 36 -6.95 -6.24 6.69
C LEU A 36 -6.59 -6.65 8.11
N TRP A 37 -6.31 -5.69 9.00
CA TRP A 37 -6.02 -5.96 10.41
C TRP A 37 -7.13 -6.78 11.09
N ARG A 38 -8.40 -6.44 10.84
CA ARG A 38 -9.55 -7.16 11.43
C ARG A 38 -9.68 -8.61 10.96
N THR A 39 -9.19 -8.91 9.76
CA THR A 39 -9.16 -10.29 9.24
C THR A 39 -7.98 -11.12 9.78
N GLY A 40 -7.18 -10.56 10.69
CA GLY A 40 -5.98 -11.20 11.23
C GLY A 40 -4.81 -11.26 10.24
N PHE A 41 -4.86 -10.49 9.15
CA PHE A 41 -3.90 -10.54 8.05
C PHE A 41 -2.43 -10.36 8.50
N PHE A 42 -2.16 -9.41 9.41
CA PHE A 42 -0.80 -9.10 9.87
C PHE A 42 -0.17 -10.13 10.83
N SER A 43 -0.90 -11.22 11.12
CA SER A 43 -0.33 -12.41 11.76
C SER A 43 0.47 -13.28 10.78
N ARG A 44 0.26 -13.11 9.46
CA ARG A 44 0.88 -13.92 8.40
C ARG A 44 1.67 -13.10 7.39
N ALA A 45 1.42 -11.79 7.31
CA ALA A 45 2.05 -10.91 6.33
C ALA A 45 2.56 -9.61 6.95
N ALA A 46 3.56 -9.01 6.32
CA ALA A 46 4.10 -7.70 6.63
C ALA A 46 3.89 -6.74 5.46
N PHE A 47 3.57 -5.50 5.79
CA PHE A 47 3.43 -4.39 4.86
C PHE A 47 4.79 -3.82 4.48
N TYR A 48 5.03 -3.57 3.19
CA TYR A 48 6.29 -3.04 2.69
C TYR A 48 6.08 -2.08 1.52
N GLY A 49 7.18 -1.59 0.94
CA GLY A 49 7.14 -0.75 -0.25
C GLY A 49 6.96 0.75 0.03
N GLY A 50 6.57 1.50 -1.00
CA GLY A 50 6.54 2.97 -0.95
C GLY A 50 5.46 3.53 -0.03
N THR A 51 4.32 2.84 0.06
CA THR A 51 3.20 3.28 0.90
C THR A 51 3.48 2.99 2.37
N ALA A 52 4.18 1.90 2.69
CA ALA A 52 4.69 1.65 4.04
C ALA A 52 5.68 2.74 4.50
N LEU A 53 6.62 3.11 3.63
CA LEU A 53 7.53 4.23 3.88
C LEU A 53 6.80 5.55 4.12
N ARG A 54 5.76 5.84 3.34
CA ARG A 54 4.96 7.06 3.49
C ARG A 54 4.20 7.08 4.82
N LEU A 55 3.43 6.04 5.10
CA LEU A 55 2.52 6.00 6.26
C LEU A 55 3.26 5.82 7.60
N PHE A 56 4.38 5.10 7.63
CA PHE A 56 5.04 4.72 8.89
C PHE A 56 6.43 5.32 9.09
N HIS A 57 7.03 5.89 8.05
CA HIS A 57 8.41 6.42 8.10
C HIS A 57 8.54 7.85 7.55
N GLY A 58 7.47 8.48 7.08
CA GLY A 58 7.47 9.90 6.68
C GLY A 58 8.03 10.18 5.29
N LEU A 59 7.98 9.22 4.36
CA LEU A 59 8.36 9.47 2.97
C LEU A 59 7.46 10.51 2.30
N ASP A 60 8.06 11.64 1.90
CA ASP A 60 7.36 12.81 1.33
C ASP A 60 7.11 12.71 -0.19
N ARG A 61 6.69 11.53 -0.64
CA ARG A 61 6.11 11.35 -1.97
C ARG A 61 4.94 10.39 -1.92
N PHE A 62 4.01 10.57 -2.84
CA PHE A 62 2.84 9.70 -2.92
C PHE A 62 3.20 8.30 -3.46
N SER A 63 2.43 7.29 -3.06
CA SER A 63 2.55 5.91 -3.49
C SER A 63 1.15 5.29 -3.62
N GLU A 64 0.89 4.57 -4.70
CA GLU A 64 -0.46 4.11 -5.05
C GLU A 64 -0.80 2.69 -4.59
N ASP A 65 0.22 1.83 -4.50
CA ASP A 65 0.06 0.40 -4.29
C ASP A 65 0.20 0.02 -2.81
N LEU A 66 -0.48 -1.03 -2.37
CA LEU A 66 -0.27 -1.68 -1.08
C LEU A 66 0.45 -3.01 -1.32
N ASP A 67 1.74 -3.04 -0.99
CA ASP A 67 2.59 -4.23 -1.17
C ASP A 67 2.75 -4.98 0.16
N PHE A 68 2.52 -6.29 0.16
CA PHE A 68 2.66 -7.17 1.30
C PHE A 68 3.57 -8.35 0.98
N SER A 69 4.31 -8.81 1.98
CA SER A 69 5.13 -10.02 1.90
C SER A 69 4.73 -10.96 3.02
N LEU A 70 4.59 -12.25 2.76
CA LEU A 70 4.33 -13.22 3.82
C LEU A 70 5.52 -13.28 4.80
N LEU A 71 5.26 -13.76 6.01
CA LEU A 71 6.31 -14.01 7.00
C LEU A 71 7.00 -15.36 6.75
N GLU A 72 6.28 -16.30 6.17
CA GLU A 72 6.74 -17.63 5.79
C GLU A 72 6.21 -17.95 4.39
N PRO A 73 6.96 -18.67 3.54
CA PRO A 73 6.48 -19.07 2.23
C PRO A 73 5.21 -19.92 2.33
N ASP A 74 4.20 -19.58 1.53
CA ASP A 74 2.94 -20.33 1.44
C ASP A 74 2.39 -20.26 0.00
N PRO A 75 2.61 -21.28 -0.83
CA PRO A 75 2.13 -21.30 -2.22
C PRO A 75 0.60 -21.35 -2.31
N GLU A 76 -0.07 -21.88 -1.28
CA GLU A 76 -1.52 -22.00 -1.22
C GLU A 76 -2.20 -20.71 -0.74
N TRP A 77 -1.41 -19.71 -0.28
CA TRP A 77 -1.92 -18.43 0.20
C TRP A 77 -2.84 -17.74 -0.81
N LYS A 78 -4.08 -17.46 -0.42
CA LYS A 78 -5.05 -16.72 -1.25
C LYS A 78 -5.49 -15.46 -0.53
N LEU A 79 -4.98 -14.31 -0.99
CA LEU A 79 -5.46 -13.00 -0.50
C LEU A 79 -6.98 -12.87 -0.67
N ALA A 80 -7.56 -13.49 -1.71
CA ALA A 80 -9.00 -13.58 -1.96
C ALA A 80 -9.82 -13.98 -0.73
N GLU A 81 -9.32 -14.90 0.11
CA GLU A 81 -10.02 -15.37 1.33
C GLU A 81 -10.10 -14.32 2.44
N ARG A 82 -9.44 -13.16 2.27
CA ARG A 82 -9.50 -12.02 3.18
C ARG A 82 -10.22 -10.83 2.56
N LEU A 83 -10.51 -10.87 1.26
CA LEU A 83 -11.12 -9.75 0.54
C LEU A 83 -12.56 -9.51 0.93
N ASP A 84 -13.33 -10.56 1.27
CA ASP A 84 -14.73 -10.37 1.70
C ASP A 84 -14.82 -9.65 3.05
N GLY A 85 -13.95 -10.03 4.00
CA GLY A 85 -13.82 -9.32 5.28
C GLY A 85 -13.34 -7.89 5.10
N LEU A 86 -12.33 -7.69 4.24
CA LEU A 86 -11.85 -6.36 3.86
C LEU A 86 -12.95 -5.50 3.24
N ARG A 87 -13.74 -6.07 2.32
CA ARG A 87 -14.87 -5.40 1.68
C ARG A 87 -15.89 -4.94 2.70
N ALA A 88 -16.35 -5.84 3.57
CA ALA A 88 -17.35 -5.54 4.58
C ALA A 88 -16.89 -4.41 5.51
N GLU A 89 -15.61 -4.38 5.88
CA GLU A 89 -15.04 -3.32 6.71
C GLU A 89 -14.96 -1.98 5.96
N ILE A 90 -14.48 -1.97 4.72
CA ILE A 90 -14.42 -0.74 3.92
C ILE A 90 -15.83 -0.19 3.62
N GLU A 91 -16.80 -1.06 3.36
CA GLU A 91 -18.21 -0.68 3.22
C GLU A 91 -18.79 -0.14 4.53
N ALA A 92 -18.44 -0.73 5.67
CA ALA A 92 -18.81 -0.22 7.00
C ALA A 92 -18.17 1.13 7.34
N PHE A 93 -17.10 1.55 6.65
CA PHE A 93 -16.57 2.91 6.74
C PHE A 93 -17.34 3.93 5.90
N GLY A 94 -18.27 3.49 5.04
CA GLY A 94 -19.10 4.36 4.21
C GLY A 94 -18.59 4.52 2.77
N PHE A 95 -17.72 3.62 2.31
CA PHE A 95 -17.29 3.55 0.92
C PHE A 95 -18.12 2.51 0.16
N SER A 96 -18.45 2.77 -1.11
CA SER A 96 -18.99 1.73 -1.99
C SER A 96 -17.83 1.01 -2.67
N VAL A 97 -17.68 -0.29 -2.42
CA VAL A 97 -16.50 -1.07 -2.86
C VAL A 97 -16.87 -2.16 -3.85
N SER A 98 -16.12 -2.24 -4.93
CA SER A 98 -16.04 -3.44 -5.76
C SER A 98 -14.61 -3.98 -5.75
N ILE A 99 -14.49 -5.28 -5.50
CA ILE A 99 -13.20 -5.97 -5.52
C ILE A 99 -13.13 -6.78 -6.81
N ASP A 100 -12.18 -6.43 -7.67
CA ASP A 100 -11.85 -7.20 -8.85
C ASP A 100 -10.57 -7.99 -8.62
N THR A 101 -10.62 -9.30 -8.86
CA THR A 101 -9.42 -10.14 -8.85
C THR A 101 -8.92 -10.30 -10.28
N LYS A 102 -7.68 -9.92 -10.55
CA LYS A 102 -7.00 -10.17 -11.83
C LYS A 102 -5.68 -10.89 -11.58
N HIS A 103 -5.52 -12.05 -12.20
CA HIS A 103 -4.22 -12.69 -12.32
C HIS A 103 -3.46 -12.07 -13.50
N GLU A 104 -2.50 -11.18 -13.24
CA GLU A 104 -1.53 -10.79 -14.28
C GLU A 104 -0.30 -11.68 -14.19
N GLY A 105 -0.10 -12.52 -15.21
CA GLY A 105 1.09 -13.34 -15.39
C GLY A 105 2.16 -12.61 -16.23
N LYS A 106 3.42 -12.79 -15.80
CA LYS A 106 4.69 -12.33 -16.40
C LYS A 106 4.86 -10.81 -16.51
N ILE A 107 5.34 -10.19 -15.42
CA ILE A 107 6.00 -8.88 -15.46
C ILE A 107 7.47 -9.07 -15.07
N ASP A 108 8.37 -8.74 -16.01
CA ASP A 108 9.84 -8.72 -15.86
C ASP A 108 10.29 -7.88 -14.63
N SER A 109 10.40 -8.54 -13.47
CA SER A 109 10.97 -8.03 -12.22
C SER A 109 11.47 -9.22 -11.39
N THR A 110 12.59 -9.77 -11.85
CA THR A 110 12.75 -11.22 -12.10
C THR A 110 13.09 -12.13 -10.90
N PHE A 111 13.20 -11.63 -9.66
CA PHE A 111 13.50 -12.52 -8.51
C PHE A 111 12.62 -12.32 -7.26
N ILE A 112 11.91 -11.20 -7.10
CA ILE A 112 11.04 -10.94 -5.93
C ILE A 112 9.54 -10.99 -6.30
N LYS A 113 9.21 -11.10 -7.60
CA LYS A 113 7.83 -10.95 -8.10
C LYS A 113 7.25 -12.17 -8.81
N ALA A 114 7.93 -13.31 -8.79
CA ALA A 114 7.48 -14.50 -9.51
C ALA A 114 6.18 -15.08 -8.92
N ASN A 115 5.95 -14.91 -7.61
CA ASN A 115 4.84 -15.49 -6.85
C ASN A 115 3.87 -14.44 -6.26
N THR A 116 3.73 -13.27 -6.90
CA THR A 116 2.87 -12.19 -6.39
C THR A 116 1.43 -12.31 -6.91
N LYS A 117 0.43 -12.32 -6.02
CA LYS A 117 -1.00 -12.25 -6.37
C LYS A 117 -1.49 -10.79 -6.32
N ILE A 118 -2.27 -10.36 -7.32
CA ILE A 118 -2.73 -8.97 -7.51
C ILE A 118 -4.25 -8.87 -7.34
N HIS A 119 -4.71 -7.91 -6.54
CA HIS A 119 -6.13 -7.58 -6.39
C HIS A 119 -6.38 -6.07 -6.52
N PHE A 120 -7.51 -5.70 -7.13
CA PHE A 120 -7.92 -4.31 -7.27
C PHE A 120 -9.14 -4.03 -6.40
N ILE A 121 -9.04 -2.99 -5.59
CA ILE A 121 -10.18 -2.42 -4.87
C ILE A 121 -10.57 -1.15 -5.63
N ARG A 122 -11.79 -1.14 -6.17
CA ARG A 122 -12.42 0.03 -6.80
C ARG A 122 -13.42 0.62 -5.84
N ILE A 123 -13.32 1.91 -5.61
CA ILE A 123 -14.22 2.60 -4.68
C ILE A 123 -14.82 3.82 -5.32
N GLU A 124 -16.13 3.96 -5.14
CA GLU A 124 -16.85 5.18 -5.42
C GLU A 124 -16.84 6.08 -4.17
N ALA A 125 -16.32 7.29 -4.34
CA ALA A 125 -16.27 8.30 -3.29
C ALA A 125 -17.02 9.59 -3.68
N PRO A 126 -17.54 10.34 -2.70
CA PRO A 126 -18.22 11.62 -2.95
C PRO A 126 -17.25 12.64 -3.56
N GLY A 127 -17.63 13.31 -4.65
CA GLY A 127 -16.82 14.37 -5.26
C GLY A 127 -16.78 15.68 -4.43
N PRO A 128 -15.88 16.63 -4.75
CA PRO A 128 -15.84 17.93 -4.11
C PRO A 128 -17.16 18.69 -4.29
N VAL A 129 -17.57 19.41 -3.24
CA VAL A 129 -18.87 20.11 -3.13
C VAL A 129 -18.98 21.31 -4.10
N THR A 130 -17.88 21.74 -4.73
CA THR A 130 -17.85 22.93 -5.57
C THR A 130 -18.03 22.62 -7.06
N GLY A 131 -19.24 22.86 -7.58
CA GLY A 131 -19.42 23.46 -8.92
C GLY A 131 -19.61 22.55 -10.13
N SER A 132 -19.41 21.24 -10.04
CA SER A 132 -19.81 20.31 -11.11
C SER A 132 -20.40 19.06 -10.48
N THR A 133 -21.61 18.68 -10.91
CA THR A 133 -22.33 17.42 -10.61
C THR A 133 -21.48 16.43 -9.83
N ALA A 134 -21.85 16.15 -8.56
CA ALA A 134 -21.25 15.15 -7.71
C ALA A 134 -21.28 13.77 -8.40
N SER A 135 -20.32 13.51 -9.27
CA SER A 135 -20.14 12.22 -9.90
C SER A 135 -19.32 11.38 -8.95
N ASN A 136 -19.82 10.17 -8.66
CA ASN A 136 -19.05 9.17 -7.94
C ASN A 136 -17.71 8.97 -8.65
N ARG A 137 -16.61 9.25 -7.95
CA ARG A 137 -15.26 9.09 -8.48
C ARG A 137 -14.75 7.68 -8.19
N LEU A 138 -14.27 7.00 -9.22
CA LEU A 138 -13.65 5.68 -9.12
C LEU A 138 -12.16 5.79 -8.78
N VAL A 139 -11.80 5.52 -7.53
CA VAL A 139 -10.41 5.39 -7.09
C VAL A 139 -10.03 3.91 -7.02
N LYS A 140 -8.78 3.60 -7.43
CA LYS A 140 -8.25 2.23 -7.43
C LYS A 140 -7.09 2.12 -6.45
N VAL A 141 -7.12 1.10 -5.60
CA VAL A 141 -5.97 0.68 -4.79
C VAL A 141 -5.62 -0.75 -5.15
N LYS A 142 -4.35 -0.97 -5.49
CA LYS A 142 -3.82 -2.29 -5.84
C LYS A 142 -3.25 -2.93 -4.59
N LEU A 143 -3.62 -4.18 -4.33
CA LEU A 143 -3.04 -5.00 -3.28
C LEU A 143 -2.19 -6.08 -3.93
N GLU A 144 -0.91 -6.12 -3.59
CA GLU A 144 0.03 -7.16 -4.00
C GLU A 144 0.44 -7.97 -2.76
N THR A 145 0.43 -9.29 -2.84
CA THR A 145 1.05 -10.15 -1.81
C THR A 145 2.08 -11.06 -2.44
N ASP A 146 3.33 -10.92 -1.98
CA ASP A 146 4.44 -11.84 -2.26
C ASP A 146 4.37 -13.04 -1.32
N THR A 147 4.20 -14.24 -1.91
CA THR A 147 4.02 -15.49 -1.16
C THR A 147 5.31 -16.27 -0.95
N ASP A 148 6.45 -15.75 -1.43
CA ASP A 148 7.76 -16.38 -1.30
C ASP A 148 8.79 -15.33 -0.82
N PRO A 149 8.67 -14.91 0.45
CA PRO A 149 9.46 -13.83 1.00
C PRO A 149 10.96 -14.18 1.03
N PRO A 150 11.87 -13.20 0.85
CA PRO A 150 13.29 -13.43 1.09
C PRO A 150 13.53 -13.84 2.54
N ALA A 151 14.44 -14.80 2.74
CA ALA A 151 14.83 -15.23 4.07
C ALA A 151 15.40 -14.06 4.89
N GLY A 152 15.13 -14.04 6.20
CA GLY A 152 15.70 -13.04 7.10
C GLY A 152 14.94 -11.70 7.17
N ILE A 153 13.78 -11.56 6.52
CA ILE A 153 12.99 -10.32 6.56
C ILE A 153 12.65 -9.91 8.01
N GLN A 154 13.12 -8.73 8.41
CA GLN A 154 12.84 -8.18 9.73
C GLN A 154 11.59 -7.31 9.69
N THR A 155 10.76 -7.41 10.72
CA THR A 155 9.51 -6.67 10.82
C THR A 155 9.37 -5.99 12.17
N GLU A 156 8.63 -4.90 12.21
CA GLU A 156 8.23 -4.19 13.41
C GLU A 156 6.71 -3.98 13.43
N ILE A 157 6.14 -3.79 14.62
CA ILE A 157 4.73 -3.43 14.76
C ILE A 157 4.62 -1.92 14.89
N LYS A 158 3.88 -1.30 13.99
CA LYS A 158 3.55 0.14 14.02
C LYS A 158 2.05 0.32 14.24
N THR A 159 1.68 1.45 14.82
CA THR A 159 0.27 1.82 14.98
C THR A 159 -0.13 2.76 13.85
N LEU A 160 -1.18 2.41 13.11
CA LEU A 160 -1.87 3.32 12.21
C LEU A 160 -3.06 3.90 12.98
N LEU A 161 -3.15 5.23 13.06
CA LEU A 161 -4.12 5.90 13.94
C LEU A 161 -5.48 6.15 13.28
N GLU A 162 -5.49 6.29 11.96
CA GLU A 162 -6.69 6.53 11.18
C GLU A 162 -7.01 5.31 10.31
N PRO A 163 -8.30 5.01 10.04
CA PRO A 163 -9.49 5.67 10.59
C PRO A 163 -9.76 5.39 12.08
N PHE A 164 -9.11 4.37 12.65
CA PHE A 164 -8.99 4.13 14.09
C PHE A 164 -7.68 3.40 14.40
N PRO A 165 -7.21 3.41 15.66
CA PRO A 165 -5.95 2.75 16.01
C PRO A 165 -5.94 1.25 15.68
N VAL A 166 -5.06 0.85 14.76
CA VAL A 166 -4.77 -0.54 14.40
C VAL A 166 -3.28 -0.80 14.41
N THR A 167 -2.89 -2.05 14.67
CA THR A 167 -1.48 -2.46 14.62
C THR A 167 -1.17 -3.10 13.29
N VAL A 168 -0.24 -2.51 12.54
CA VAL A 168 0.24 -3.03 11.26
C VAL A 168 1.63 -3.60 11.46
N ARG A 169 1.86 -4.82 10.96
CA ARG A 169 3.21 -5.36 10.84
C ARG A 169 3.87 -4.78 9.60
N VAL A 170 4.98 -4.09 9.77
CA VAL A 170 5.70 -3.37 8.70
C VAL A 170 7.11 -3.92 8.60
N VAL A 171 7.64 -4.05 7.39
CA VAL A 171 9.05 -4.41 7.15
C VAL A 171 9.95 -3.27 7.62
N THR A 172 11.04 -3.60 8.31
CA THR A 172 11.92 -2.58 8.88
C THR A 172 12.62 -1.72 7.81
N PRO A 173 13.00 -0.46 8.11
CA PRO A 173 13.71 0.39 7.17
C PRO A 173 14.98 -0.21 6.54
N PRO A 174 15.87 -0.92 7.28
CA PRO A 174 17.03 -1.59 6.69
C PRO A 174 16.68 -2.60 5.59
N CYS A 175 15.68 -3.47 5.82
CA CYS A 175 15.23 -4.45 4.83
C CYS A 175 14.53 -3.76 3.64
N LEU A 176 13.73 -2.71 3.89
CA LEU A 176 13.13 -1.91 2.83
C LEU A 176 14.19 -1.25 1.95
N PHE A 177 15.27 -0.74 2.56
CA PHE A 177 16.37 -0.13 1.82
C PHE A 177 17.09 -1.16 0.96
N ALA A 178 17.36 -2.36 1.48
CA ALA A 178 17.95 -3.45 0.71
C ALA A 178 17.13 -3.82 -0.54
N GLY A 179 15.81 -3.97 -0.37
CA GLY A 179 14.90 -4.21 -1.49
C GLY A 179 14.93 -3.09 -2.53
N LYS A 180 15.11 -1.83 -2.10
CA LYS A 180 15.26 -0.67 -2.99
C LYS A 180 16.61 -0.63 -3.71
N LEU A 181 17.69 -1.01 -3.04
CA LEU A 181 19.00 -1.15 -3.68
C LEU A 181 18.95 -2.22 -4.77
N HIS A 182 18.39 -3.38 -4.48
CA HIS A 182 18.19 -4.42 -5.48
C HIS A 182 17.32 -3.92 -6.65
N ALA A 183 16.24 -3.18 -6.37
CA ALA A 183 15.41 -2.59 -7.41
C ALA A 183 16.16 -1.56 -8.28
N CYS A 184 17.06 -0.77 -7.69
CA CYS A 184 17.87 0.22 -8.41
C CYS A 184 18.97 -0.44 -9.25
N LEU A 185 19.64 -1.47 -8.70
CA LEU A 185 20.84 -2.07 -9.30
C LEU A 185 20.52 -3.21 -10.26
N CYS A 186 19.50 -4.01 -9.97
CA CYS A 186 19.27 -5.30 -10.62
C CYS A 186 18.04 -5.33 -11.54
N ARG A 187 17.18 -4.30 -11.54
CA ARG A 187 16.11 -4.21 -12.54
C ARG A 187 16.71 -3.91 -13.91
N SER A 188 16.20 -4.61 -14.92
CA SER A 188 16.51 -4.37 -16.34
C SER A 188 15.99 -2.99 -16.77
N TRP A 189 16.72 -1.93 -16.46
CA TRP A 189 16.46 -0.57 -16.93
C TRP A 189 16.78 -0.51 -18.42
N LYS A 190 15.88 -1.03 -19.27
CA LYS A 190 16.09 -0.97 -20.74
C LYS A 190 16.29 0.47 -21.20
N THR A 191 15.32 1.35 -20.93
CA THR A 191 15.33 2.74 -21.44
C THR A 191 14.75 3.77 -20.47
N ARG A 192 14.27 3.37 -19.28
CA ARG A 192 13.51 4.27 -18.39
C ARG A 192 13.87 4.09 -16.93
N VAL A 193 14.78 4.93 -16.45
CA VAL A 193 15.03 5.09 -15.01
C VAL A 193 13.73 5.54 -14.33
N LYS A 194 13.28 4.85 -13.28
CA LYS A 194 12.15 5.32 -12.46
C LYS A 194 12.67 6.27 -11.39
N GLY A 195 12.47 7.58 -11.58
CA GLY A 195 12.90 8.62 -10.62
C GLY A 195 12.47 8.37 -9.17
N ARG A 196 11.33 7.69 -8.95
CA ARG A 196 10.87 7.30 -7.60
C ARG A 196 11.81 6.36 -6.85
N ASP A 197 12.52 5.47 -7.55
CA ASP A 197 13.41 4.50 -6.91
C ASP A 197 14.68 5.23 -6.40
N TRP A 198 15.16 6.24 -7.15
CA TRP A 198 16.22 7.16 -6.68
C TRP A 198 15.77 8.07 -5.54
N TYR A 199 14.53 8.59 -5.59
CA TYR A 199 13.97 9.38 -4.50
C TYR A 199 13.95 8.58 -3.19
N ASP A 200 13.50 7.32 -3.24
CA ASP A 200 13.48 6.45 -2.06
C ASP A 200 14.87 6.14 -1.55
N LEU A 201 15.83 5.91 -2.45
CA LEU A 201 17.24 5.71 -2.07
C LEU A 201 17.77 6.94 -1.32
N LEU A 202 17.53 8.15 -1.83
CA LEU A 202 17.92 9.39 -1.18
C LEU A 202 17.23 9.56 0.18
N PHE A 203 15.96 9.17 0.30
CA PHE A 203 15.24 9.16 1.57
C PHE A 203 15.95 8.29 2.62
N PHE A 204 16.37 7.07 2.29
CA PHE A 204 17.10 6.23 3.24
C PHE A 204 18.45 6.83 3.64
N VAL A 205 19.20 7.33 2.65
CA VAL A 205 20.51 7.94 2.89
C VAL A 205 20.39 9.19 3.76
N SER A 206 19.41 10.06 3.52
CA SER A 206 19.21 11.29 4.30
C SER A 206 18.79 11.02 5.74
N HIS A 207 18.15 9.87 6.01
CA HIS A 207 17.76 9.43 7.35
C HIS A 207 18.82 8.56 8.04
N GLY A 208 19.99 8.37 7.43
CA GLY A 208 21.09 7.58 8.01
C GLY A 208 20.76 6.09 8.15
N VAL A 209 19.81 5.57 7.35
CA VAL A 209 19.44 4.15 7.38
C VAL A 209 20.54 3.33 6.70
N THR A 210 21.02 2.29 7.38
CA THR A 210 21.95 1.31 6.80
C THR A 210 21.14 0.15 6.21
N PRO A 211 21.41 -0.27 4.96
CA PRO A 211 20.68 -1.37 4.33
C PRO A 211 21.05 -2.71 4.97
N ASP A 212 20.08 -3.62 5.05
CA ASP A 212 20.32 -5.00 5.46
C ASP A 212 20.71 -5.86 4.23
N LEU A 213 21.98 -6.19 4.10
CA LEU A 213 22.53 -6.90 2.93
C LEU A 213 22.76 -8.40 3.18
N LEU A 214 22.25 -8.92 4.31
CA LEU A 214 22.46 -10.30 4.74
C LEU A 214 21.52 -11.29 4.04
#